data_AF-A0AAW0JE08-F1
#
_entry.id   AF-A0AAW0JE08-F1
#
_cell.length_a   1.000
_cell.length_b   1.000
_cell.length_c   1.000
_cell.angle_alpha   90.00
_cell.angle_beta   90.00
_cell.angle_gamma   90.00
#
_symmetry.space_group_name_H-M   'P 1'
#
loop_
_entity.id
_entity.type
_entity.pdbx_description
1 polymer ?
#
loop_
_entity_poly.entity_id
_entity_poly.type
_entity_poly.pdbx_seq_one_letter_code
_entity_poly.pdbx_strand_id
1 'polypeptide(L)'
;MWKIQVYDVSKKLWTTKGEELEAGKKEFFETFKILEGELGDKPYFGGETFGFVDLSLVTFYSWFHAFEIIAWAKRCLRKETVANSLADQKKVYEAVGQLRKIRGLE
;
A
#
# COMPACT_ATOMS: atom_id res chain seq x y z
N MET A 1 -3.14 15.42 4.61
CA MET A 1 -1.81 15.58 3.97
C MET A 1 -1.20 14.21 3.66
N TRP A 2 -0.96 13.34 4.65
CA TRP A 2 -0.38 11.99 4.47
C TRP A 2 -1.10 11.06 3.47
N LYS A 3 -2.44 11.01 3.48
CA LYS A 3 -3.23 10.11 2.61
C LYS A 3 -3.04 10.41 1.11
N ILE A 4 -2.89 11.68 0.76
CA ILE A 4 -2.65 12.12 -0.63
C ILE A 4 -1.24 11.67 -1.06
N GLN A 5 -0.25 11.86 -0.19
CA GLN A 5 1.13 11.46 -0.44
C GLN A 5 1.28 9.95 -0.66
N VAL A 6 0.66 9.10 0.17
CA VAL A 6 0.73 7.63 0.01
C VAL A 6 0.10 7.18 -1.31
N TYR A 7 -1.04 7.74 -1.68
CA TYR A 7 -1.68 7.44 -2.96
C TYR A 7 -0.80 7.82 -4.15
N ASP A 8 -0.24 9.04 -4.13
CA ASP A 8 0.55 9.56 -5.24
C ASP A 8 1.84 8.74 -5.45
N VAL A 9 2.59 8.44 -4.38
CA VAL A 9 3.82 7.62 -4.49
C VAL A 9 3.50 6.18 -4.89
N SER A 10 2.40 5.62 -4.39
CA SER A 10 1.93 4.27 -4.77
C SER A 10 1.52 4.19 -6.23
N LYS A 11 0.85 5.23 -6.74
CA LYS A 11 0.39 5.31 -8.13
C LYS A 11 1.56 5.28 -9.10
N LYS A 12 2.62 6.04 -8.82
CA LYS A 12 3.82 6.09 -9.66
C LYS A 12 4.37 4.69 -9.96
N LEU A 13 4.38 3.78 -8.98
CA LEU A 13 4.92 2.42 -9.14
C LEU A 13 4.31 1.63 -10.31
N TRP A 14 3.03 1.85 -10.63
CA TRP A 14 2.35 1.11 -11.69
C TRP A 14 1.95 1.97 -12.90
N THR A 15 2.11 3.30 -12.83
CA THR A 15 1.78 4.20 -13.95
C THR A 15 2.99 4.81 -14.66
N THR A 16 4.21 4.61 -14.17
CA THR A 16 5.43 5.17 -14.77
C THR A 16 6.43 4.08 -15.19
N LYS A 17 7.49 4.49 -15.92
CA LYS A 17 8.59 3.64 -16.39
C LYS A 17 9.92 4.42 -16.41
N GLY A 18 11.04 3.74 -16.56
CA GLY A 18 12.36 4.36 -16.63
C GLY A 18 12.76 5.10 -15.34
N GLU A 19 13.44 6.23 -15.47
CA GLU A 19 13.96 7.01 -14.34
C GLU A 19 12.87 7.48 -13.37
N GLU A 20 11.68 7.82 -13.89
CA GLU A 20 10.54 8.24 -13.06
C GLU A 20 10.02 7.10 -12.17
N LEU A 21 10.09 5.85 -12.65
CA LEU A 21 9.74 4.68 -11.85
C LEU A 21 10.77 4.44 -10.73
N GLU A 22 12.06 4.58 -11.02
CA GLU A 22 13.11 4.42 -10.01
C GLU A 22 13.04 5.50 -8.93
N ALA A 23 12.77 6.76 -9.32
CA ALA A 23 12.49 7.83 -8.36
C ALA A 23 11.24 7.54 -7.53
N GLY A 24 10.17 7.07 -8.17
CA GLY A 24 8.92 6.68 -7.50
C GLY A 24 9.12 5.54 -6.49
N LYS A 25 9.95 4.54 -6.79
CA LYS A 25 10.31 3.46 -5.85
C LYS A 25 11.01 4.00 -4.61
N LYS A 26 11.93 4.94 -4.78
CA LYS A 26 12.65 5.57 -3.66
C LYS A 26 11.69 6.38 -2.77
N GLU A 27 10.87 7.24 -3.37
CA GLU A 27 9.85 8.03 -2.64
C GLU A 27 8.83 7.14 -1.92
N PHE A 28 8.40 6.06 -2.57
CA PHE A 28 7.50 5.07 -1.98
C PHE A 28 8.14 4.43 -0.74
N PHE A 29 9.39 3.98 -0.85
CA PHE A 29 10.09 3.35 0.27
C PHE A 29 10.32 4.32 1.44
N GLU A 30 10.70 5.57 1.16
CA GLU A 30 10.84 6.61 2.19
C GLU A 30 9.50 6.92 2.87
N THR A 31 8.42 7.00 2.11
CA THR A 31 7.07 7.22 2.65
C THR A 31 6.65 6.06 3.58
N PHE A 32 6.92 4.82 3.17
CA PHE A 32 6.59 3.64 3.98
C PHE A 32 7.44 3.55 5.25
N LYS A 33 8.72 3.94 5.22
CA LYS A 33 9.55 4.05 6.43
C LYS A 33 8.97 5.02 7.45
N ILE A 34 8.42 6.16 6.98
CA ILE A 34 7.79 7.11 7.89
C ILE A 34 6.53 6.47 8.50
N LEU A 35 5.71 5.77 7.69
CA LEU A 35 4.54 5.06 8.20
C LEU A 35 4.92 3.96 9.21
N GLU A 36 6.02 3.23 8.99
CA GLU A 36 6.55 2.24 9.94
C GLU A 36 6.93 2.91 11.27
N GLY A 37 7.63 4.05 11.22
CA GLY A 37 7.95 4.84 12.42
C GLY A 37 6.71 5.39 13.13
N GLU A 38 5.71 5.86 12.38
CA GLU A 38 4.44 6.37 12.93
C GLU A 38 3.59 5.25 13.55
N LEU A 39 3.66 4.03 13.01
CA LEU A 39 3.03 2.87 13.63
C LEU A 39 3.75 2.51 14.93
N GLY A 40 5.08 2.45 14.90
CA GLY A 40 5.91 2.04 16.03
C GLY A 40 5.43 0.71 16.62
N ASP A 41 5.33 0.64 17.95
CA ASP A 41 4.86 -0.55 18.66
C ASP A 41 3.33 -0.67 18.74
N LYS A 42 2.58 0.29 18.17
CA LYS A 42 1.12 0.30 18.27
C LYS A 42 0.51 -0.84 17.48
N PRO A 43 -0.61 -1.43 17.94
CA PRO A 43 -1.22 -2.49 17.19
C PRO A 43 -1.89 -2.00 15.89
N TYR A 44 -2.31 -0.73 15.87
CA TYR A 44 -2.93 -0.02 14.75
C TYR A 44 -2.44 1.44 14.72
N PHE A 45 -2.60 2.13 13.58
CA PHE A 45 -2.36 3.57 13.50
C PHE A 45 -3.29 4.37 14.41
N GLY A 46 -4.51 3.86 14.65
CA GLY A 46 -5.44 4.37 15.65
C GLY A 46 -5.06 4.10 17.12
N GLY A 47 -3.88 3.50 17.39
CA GLY A 47 -3.47 3.08 18.73
C GLY A 47 -3.93 1.67 19.04
N GLU A 48 -4.60 1.47 20.17
CA GLU A 48 -5.10 0.16 20.62
C GLU A 48 -6.24 -0.40 19.76
N THR A 49 -6.92 0.48 19.01
CA THR A 49 -8.08 0.10 18.20
C THR A 49 -7.87 0.51 16.75
N PHE A 50 -8.49 -0.25 15.85
CA PHE A 50 -8.49 0.02 14.41
C PHE A 50 -9.25 1.32 14.15
N GLY A 51 -8.57 2.28 13.51
CA GLY A 51 -9.09 3.63 13.28
C GLY A 51 -9.19 4.02 11.81
N PHE A 52 -9.45 5.30 11.60
CA PHE A 52 -9.62 5.89 10.27
C PHE A 52 -8.38 5.78 9.37
N VAL A 53 -7.19 5.93 9.96
CA VAL A 53 -5.92 5.80 9.23
C VAL A 53 -5.72 4.35 8.79
N ASP A 54 -6.06 3.40 9.66
CA ASP A 54 -5.97 1.98 9.32
C ASP A 54 -6.89 1.63 8.15
N LEU A 55 -8.15 2.07 8.23
CA LEU A 55 -9.13 1.88 7.15
C LEU A 55 -8.66 2.49 5.83
N SER A 56 -8.00 3.65 5.89
CA SER A 56 -7.52 4.35 4.70
C SER A 56 -6.29 3.70 4.08
N LEU A 57 -5.41 3.09 4.87
CA LEU A 57 -4.16 2.50 4.40
C LEU A 57 -4.33 1.02 4.02
N VAL A 58 -5.23 0.29 4.68
CA VAL A 58 -5.33 -1.17 4.50
C VAL A 58 -5.78 -1.55 3.08
N THR A 59 -6.46 -0.64 2.37
CA THR A 59 -6.82 -0.81 0.96
C THR A 59 -5.61 -0.93 0.03
N PHE A 60 -4.45 -0.42 0.43
CA PHE A 60 -3.21 -0.52 -0.34
C PHE A 60 -2.47 -1.85 -0.10
N TYR A 61 -2.85 -2.64 0.91
CA TYR A 61 -2.22 -3.95 1.16
C TYR A 61 -2.33 -4.89 -0.04
N SER A 62 -3.49 -4.92 -0.72
CA SER A 62 -3.67 -5.78 -1.89
C SER A 62 -2.75 -5.42 -3.06
N TRP A 63 -2.13 -4.24 -3.03
CA TRP A 63 -1.32 -3.70 -4.11
C TRP A 63 0.19 -3.85 -3.85
N PHE A 64 0.64 -3.99 -2.59
CA PHE A 64 2.06 -3.90 -2.24
C PHE A 64 2.52 -4.87 -1.14
N HIS A 65 3.82 -5.14 -1.11
CA HIS A 65 4.48 -5.98 -0.10
C HIS A 65 5.61 -5.18 0.58
N ALA A 66 5.39 -4.68 1.80
CA ALA A 66 6.40 -3.97 2.60
C ALA A 66 6.50 -4.60 4.01
N PHE A 67 7.72 -4.90 4.49
CA PHE A 67 7.98 -5.86 5.57
C PHE A 67 7.27 -5.60 6.90
N GLU A 68 7.34 -4.40 7.50
CA GLU A 68 6.71 -4.17 8.81
C GLU A 68 5.22 -3.84 8.68
N ILE A 69 4.84 -3.16 7.59
CA ILE A 69 3.43 -2.93 7.22
C ILE A 69 2.70 -4.25 6.96
N ILE A 70 3.36 -5.32 6.51
CA ILE A 70 2.74 -6.64 6.33
C ILE A 70 2.21 -7.20 7.66
N ALA A 71 2.91 -7.03 8.77
CA ALA A 71 2.46 -7.55 10.06
C ALA A 71 1.18 -6.84 10.51
N TRP A 72 1.15 -5.50 10.41
CA TRP A 72 -0.03 -4.68 10.67
C TRP A 72 -1.18 -5.00 9.70
N ALA A 73 -0.91 -5.15 8.41
CA ALA A 73 -1.94 -5.43 7.42
C ALA A 73 -2.55 -6.82 7.60
N LYS A 74 -1.74 -7.84 7.91
CA LYS A 74 -2.22 -9.18 8.30
C LYS A 74 -3.10 -9.11 9.55
N ARG A 75 -2.78 -8.25 10.51
CA ARG A 75 -3.62 -8.03 11.69
C ARG A 75 -4.96 -7.39 11.31
N CYS A 76 -4.96 -6.41 10.41
CA CYS A 76 -6.19 -5.80 9.89
C CYS A 76 -7.06 -6.82 9.14
N LEU A 77 -6.46 -7.72 8.36
CA LEU A 77 -7.16 -8.80 7.66
C LEU A 77 -7.88 -9.80 8.58
N ARG A 78 -7.56 -9.84 9.88
CA ARG A 78 -8.34 -10.66 10.83
C ARG A 78 -9.75 -10.11 11.05
N LYS A 79 -10.02 -8.87 10.66
CA LYS A 79 -11.38 -8.32 10.62
C LYS A 79 -12.08 -8.80 9.35
N GLU A 80 -13.16 -9.54 9.53
CA GLU A 80 -13.95 -10.10 8.43
C GLU A 80 -14.39 -9.02 7.42
N THR A 81 -14.80 -7.84 7.89
CA THR A 81 -15.19 -6.72 7.02
C THR A 81 -14.04 -6.23 6.14
N VAL A 82 -12.80 -6.23 6.65
CA VAL A 82 -11.61 -5.86 5.89
C VAL A 82 -11.27 -6.96 4.90
N ALA A 83 -11.22 -8.21 5.34
CA ALA A 83 -10.92 -9.36 4.49
C ALA A 83 -11.89 -9.48 3.29
N ASN A 84 -13.19 -9.28 3.53
CA ASN A 84 -14.22 -9.39 2.51
C ASN A 84 -14.25 -8.19 1.54
N SER A 85 -13.64 -7.06 1.91
CA SER A 85 -13.62 -5.84 1.08
C SER A 85 -12.42 -5.76 0.14
N LEU A 86 -11.36 -6.52 0.40
CA LEU A 86 -10.10 -6.43 -0.33
C LEU A 86 -10.04 -7.45 -1.47
N ALA A 87 -9.54 -6.99 -2.62
CA ALA A 87 -9.23 -7.88 -3.73
C ALA A 87 -8.02 -8.77 -3.40
N ASP A 88 -8.03 -9.97 -3.97
CA ASP A 88 -6.90 -10.90 -3.89
C ASP A 88 -5.63 -10.27 -4.50
N GLN A 89 -4.50 -10.41 -3.78
CA GLN A 89 -3.22 -9.81 -4.17
C GLN A 89 -2.73 -10.29 -5.54
N LYS A 90 -2.90 -11.59 -5.85
CA LYS A 90 -2.46 -12.14 -7.13
C LYS A 90 -3.30 -11.59 -8.28
N LYS A 91 -4.63 -11.49 -8.10
CA LYS A 91 -5.51 -10.87 -9.10
C LYS A 91 -5.16 -9.40 -9.34
N VAL A 92 -4.83 -8.64 -8.29
CA VAL A 92 -4.40 -7.24 -8.43
C VAL A 92 -3.09 -7.16 -9.21
N TYR A 93 -2.10 -8.00 -8.88
CA TYR A 93 -0.82 -8.04 -9.59
C TYR A 93 -0.98 -8.36 -11.08
N GLU A 94 -1.79 -9.37 -11.42
CA GLU A 94 -2.10 -9.75 -12.79
C GLU A 94 -2.79 -8.61 -13.55
N ALA A 95 -3.80 -7.96 -12.93
CA ALA A 95 -4.50 -6.83 -13.52
C ALA A 95 -3.57 -5.63 -13.76
N VAL A 96 -2.68 -5.32 -12.82
CA VAL A 96 -1.67 -4.26 -12.98
C VAL A 96 -0.73 -4.57 -14.14
N GLY A 97 -0.25 -5.82 -14.27
CA GLY A 97 0.58 -6.23 -15.40
C GLY A 97 -0.13 -6.03 -16.75
N GLN A 98 -1.39 -6.46 -16.85
CA GLN A 98 -2.21 -6.25 -18.05
C GLN A 98 -2.40 -4.76 -18.36
N LEU A 99 -2.68 -3.93 -17.35
CA LEU A 99 -2.84 -2.49 -17.52
C LEU A 99 -1.54 -1.82 -17.99
N ARG A 100 -0.39 -2.24 -17.47
CA ARG A 100 0.92 -1.73 -17.92
C ARG A 100 1.19 -2.09 -19.37
N LYS A 101 0.87 -3.31 -19.82
CA LYS A 101 0.95 -3.73 -21.23
C LYS A 101 0.11 -2.83 -22.13
N ILE A 102 -1.18 -2.67 -21.80
CA ILE A 102 -2.13 -1.86 -22.58
C ILE A 102 -1.65 -0.41 -22.71
N ARG A 103 -0.98 0.12 -21.67
CA ARG A 103 -0.48 1.50 -21.63
C ARG A 103 0.93 1.68 -22.18
N GLY A 104 1.58 0.63 -22.70
CA GLY A 104 2.96 0.70 -23.21
C GLY A 104 3.98 1.06 -22.12
N LEU A 105 3.73 0.61 -20.89
CA LEU A 105 4.57 0.85 -19.71
C LEU A 105 5.47 -0.35 -19.34
N GLU A 106 5.35 -1.48 -20.04
CA GLU A 106 6.33 -2.55 -19.98
C GLU A 106 7.62 -2.20 -20.74
#